data_AF-A0A1F0F4I6-F1
#
_entry.id   AF-A0A1F0F4I6-F1
#
_cell.length_a   1.000
_cell.length_b   1.000
_cell.length_c   1.000
_cell.angle_alpha   90.00
_cell.angle_beta   90.00
_cell.angle_gamma   90.00
#
_symmetry.space_group_name_H-M   'P 1'
#
loop_
_entity.id
_entity.type
_entity.pdbx_description
1 polymer ?
#
loop_
_entity_poly.entity_id
_entity_poly.type
_entity_poly.pdbx_seq_one_letter_code
_entity_poly.pdbx_strand_id
1 'polypeptide(L)'
;MKVNLSAKYADGKYIDILKSLNLYHLLEKHPMSLSGGQKQRLSIATAMVSDRDIIFFDEPTSGLDYYHMQEVAKNMLELKKERQFS
;
A
#
# COMPACT_ATOMS: atom_id res chain seq x y z
N MET A 1 0.66 -17.87 -1.12
CA MET A 1 1.06 -16.71 -0.29
C MET A 1 -0.16 -16.26 0.50
N LYS A 2 -0.28 -16.64 1.78
CA LYS A 2 -1.25 -16.02 2.70
C LYS A 2 -0.60 -14.76 3.22
N VAL A 3 -1.15 -13.58 2.91
CA VAL A 3 -0.71 -12.36 3.58
C VAL A 3 -1.28 -12.44 4.99
N ASN A 4 -0.50 -12.97 5.94
CA ASN A 4 -0.93 -13.08 7.33
C ASN A 4 -0.72 -11.72 8.01
N LEU A 5 -1.64 -10.79 7.76
CA LEU A 5 -1.64 -9.42 8.30
C LEU A 5 -2.00 -9.37 9.80
N SER A 6 -2.41 -10.49 10.40
CA SER A 6 -3.27 -10.46 11.59
C SER A 6 -2.56 -10.35 12.95
N ALA A 7 -1.33 -10.84 13.12
CA ALA A 7 -0.77 -11.03 14.46
C ALA A 7 0.44 -10.14 14.82
N LYS A 8 1.20 -9.69 13.81
CA LYS A 8 2.44 -8.90 14.03
C LYS A 8 2.28 -7.41 13.71
N TYR A 9 1.17 -7.07 13.05
CA TYR A 9 0.91 -5.79 12.39
C TYR A 9 -0.48 -5.24 12.80
N ALA A 10 -0.90 -5.48 14.04
CA ALA A 10 -2.20 -5.02 14.57
C ALA A 10 -2.10 -3.69 15.34
N ASP A 11 -1.06 -2.90 15.10
CA ASP A 11 -0.96 -1.53 15.61
C ASP A 11 -1.79 -0.54 14.76
N GLY A 12 -2.23 0.57 15.37
CA GLY A 12 -3.02 1.62 14.70
C GLY A 12 -2.40 2.13 13.39
N LYS A 13 -1.06 2.13 13.30
CA LYS A 13 -0.29 2.50 12.10
C LYS A 13 -0.70 1.73 10.84
N TYR A 14 -1.04 0.44 10.95
CA TYR A 14 -1.42 -0.38 9.79
C TYR A 14 -2.79 -0.03 9.25
N ILE A 15 -3.72 0.23 10.17
CA ILE A 15 -5.06 0.67 9.83
C ILE A 15 -4.98 2.02 9.12
N ASP A 16 -4.14 2.93 9.59
CA ASP A 16 -3.98 4.26 8.99
C ASP A 16 -3.36 4.18 7.59
N ILE A 17 -2.35 3.33 7.37
CA ILE A 17 -1.79 3.05 6.03
C ILE A 17 -2.85 2.44 5.10
N LEU A 18 -3.62 1.46 5.56
CA LEU A 18 -4.66 0.85 4.72
C LEU A 18 -5.78 1.84 4.40
N LYS A 19 -6.10 2.78 5.29
CA LYS A 19 -7.06 3.85 5.02
C LYS A 19 -6.51 4.86 4.01
N SER A 20 -5.27 5.31 4.15
CA SER A 20 -4.65 6.28 3.23
C SER A 20 -4.55 5.71 1.80
N LEU A 21 -4.34 4.40 1.67
CA LEU A 21 -4.26 3.69 0.39
C LEU A 21 -5.63 3.21 -0.14
N ASN A 22 -6.74 3.56 0.52
CA ASN A 22 -8.08 3.08 0.17
C ASN A 22 -8.15 1.54 0.02
N LEU A 23 -7.59 0.83 1.00
CA LEU A 23 -7.56 -0.64 1.08
C LEU A 23 -8.27 -1.20 2.32
N TYR A 24 -8.56 -0.35 3.32
CA TYR A 24 -9.18 -0.80 4.57
C TYR A 24 -10.50 -1.55 4.34
N HIS A 25 -11.31 -1.11 3.37
CA HIS A 25 -12.58 -1.76 3.00
C HIS A 25 -12.39 -3.13 2.31
N LEU A 26 -11.16 -3.53 2.02
CA LEU A 26 -10.80 -4.79 1.36
C LEU A 26 -10.12 -5.78 2.32
N LEU A 27 -10.05 -5.48 3.62
CA LEU A 27 -9.31 -6.28 4.61
C LEU A 27 -9.70 -7.77 4.59
N GLU A 28 -11.00 -8.04 4.48
CA GLU A 28 -11.57 -9.39 4.49
C GLU A 28 -11.59 -10.05 3.09
N LYS A 29 -11.15 -9.34 2.04
CA LYS A 29 -11.15 -9.90 0.68
C LYS A 29 -9.94 -10.79 0.47
N HIS A 30 -10.16 -11.88 -0.27
CA HIS A 30 -9.07 -12.75 -0.68
C HIS A 30 -8.11 -12.00 -1.62
N PRO A 31 -6.78 -12.05 -1.44
CA PRO A 31 -5.81 -11.30 -2.25
C PRO A 31 -5.93 -11.54 -3.77
N MET A 32 -6.36 -12.75 -4.18
CA MET A 32 -6.55 -13.06 -5.60
C MET A 32 -7.74 -12.33 -6.23
N SER A 33 -8.72 -11.92 -5.42
CA SER A 33 -9.92 -11.17 -5.86
C SER A 33 -9.68 -9.67 -6.06
N LEU A 34 -8.48 -9.18 -5.74
CA LEU A 34 -8.13 -7.78 -5.88
C LEU A 34 -7.87 -7.42 -7.35
N SER A 35 -8.32 -6.22 -7.75
CA SER A 35 -7.98 -5.64 -9.05
C SER A 35 -6.47 -5.39 -9.18
N GLY A 36 -5.98 -5.13 -10.39
CA GLY A 36 -4.57 -4.77 -10.62
C GLY A 36 -4.13 -3.58 -9.76
N GLY A 37 -4.89 -2.48 -9.78
CA GLY A 37 -4.62 -1.30 -8.94
C GLY A 37 -4.69 -1.57 -7.43
N GLN A 38 -5.61 -2.42 -6.98
CA GLN A 38 -5.67 -2.82 -5.57
C GLN A 38 -4.44 -3.62 -5.15
N LYS A 39 -3.95 -4.54 -6.00
CA LYS A 39 -2.71 -5.29 -5.75
C LYS A 39 -1.48 -4.36 -5.71
N GLN A 40 -1.44 -3.37 -6.58
CA GLN A 40 -0.35 -2.39 -6.64
C GLN A 40 -0.33 -1.51 -5.39
N ARG A 41 -1.48 -0.98 -4.96
CA ARG A 41 -1.60 -0.27 -3.68
C ARG A 41 -1.26 -1.16 -2.49
N LEU A 42 -1.64 -2.43 -2.50
CA LEU A 42 -1.26 -3.38 -1.44
C LEU A 42 0.25 -3.59 -1.38
N SER A 43 0.93 -3.64 -2.54
CA SER A 43 2.41 -3.69 -2.60
C SER A 43 3.03 -2.45 -1.95
N ILE A 44 2.51 -1.26 -2.26
CA ILE A 44 2.92 0.01 -1.62
C ILE A 44 2.69 -0.08 -0.11
N ALA A 45 1.51 -0.50 0.35
CA ALA A 45 1.19 -0.67 1.77
C ALA A 45 2.24 -1.54 2.47
N THR A 46 2.56 -2.68 1.86
CA THR A 46 3.55 -3.63 2.38
C THR A 46 4.94 -2.99 2.48
N ALA A 47 5.30 -2.15 1.51
CA ALA A 47 6.55 -1.39 1.52
C ALA A 47 6.55 -0.30 2.61
N MET A 48 5.46 0.44 2.81
CA MET A 48 5.32 1.46 3.88
C MET A 48 5.52 0.87 5.26
N VAL A 49 4.95 -0.32 5.45
CA VAL A 49 5.04 -1.15 6.65
C VAL A 49 6.41 -1.76 6.86
N SER A 50 7.18 -1.94 5.78
CA SER A 50 8.52 -2.49 5.87
C SER A 50 9.48 -1.49 6.52
N ASP A 51 10.30 -1.96 7.47
CA ASP A 51 11.32 -1.18 8.15
C ASP A 51 12.61 -1.03 7.29
N ARG A 52 12.43 -0.76 6.00
CA ARG A 52 13.52 -0.65 5.01
C ARG A 52 13.89 0.81 4.82
N ASP A 53 15.16 1.16 4.89
CA ASP A 53 15.64 2.54 4.65
C ASP A 53 15.40 3.02 3.21
N ILE A 54 15.44 2.09 2.26
CA ILE A 54 15.30 2.37 0.82
C ILE A 54 14.26 1.43 0.21
N ILE A 55 13.34 2.01 -0.55
CA ILE A 55 12.31 1.29 -1.31
C ILE A 55 12.45 1.68 -2.79
N PHE A 56 12.59 0.67 -3.65
CA PHE A 56 12.55 0.85 -5.10
C PHE A 56 11.18 0.41 -5.62
N PHE A 57 10.61 1.23 -6.50
CA PHE A 57 9.40 0.90 -7.23
C PHE A 57 9.75 0.84 -8.71
N ASP A 58 9.50 -0.30 -9.33
CA ASP A 58 9.64 -0.47 -10.78
C ASP A 58 8.24 -0.37 -11.41
N GLU A 59 8.08 0.57 -12.34
CA GLU A 59 6.82 0.93 -12.99
C GLU A 59 5.55 0.85 -12.11
N PRO A 60 5.48 1.57 -10.97
CA PRO A 60 4.41 1.41 -9.97
C PRO A 60 3.02 1.83 -10.41
N THR A 61 2.87 2.33 -11.64
CA THR A 61 1.61 2.79 -12.23
C THR A 61 1.29 2.09 -13.55
N SER A 62 2.12 1.13 -13.98
CA SER A 62 1.91 0.41 -15.24
C SER A 62 0.63 -0.41 -15.20
N GLY A 63 -0.13 -0.37 -16.29
CA GLY A 63 -1.43 -1.06 -16.42
C GLY A 63 -2.59 -0.42 -15.66
N LEU A 64 -2.43 0.76 -15.06
CA LEU A 64 -3.50 1.52 -14.43
C LEU A 64 -4.15 2.53 -15.37
N ASP A 65 -5.44 2.76 -15.18
CA ASP A 65 -6.08 3.96 -15.74
C ASP A 65 -5.61 5.24 -15.02
N TYR A 66 -5.91 6.38 -15.63
CA TYR A 66 -5.47 7.69 -15.16
C TYR A 66 -5.88 8.00 -13.72
N TYR A 67 -7.09 7.62 -13.32
CA TYR A 67 -7.59 7.88 -11.96
C TYR A 67 -6.78 7.11 -10.92
N HIS A 68 -6.57 5.81 -11.15
CA HIS A 68 -5.82 4.96 -10.23
C HIS A 68 -4.32 5.29 -10.22
N MET A 69 -3.76 5.72 -11.34
CA MET A 69 -2.38 6.23 -11.42
C MET A 69 -2.17 7.43 -10.50
N GLN A 70 -3.11 8.38 -10.48
CA GLN A 70 -3.03 9.54 -9.60
C GLN A 70 -3.19 9.16 -8.12
N GLU A 71 -4.06 8.21 -7.79
CA GLU A 71 -4.17 7.67 -6.42
C GLU A 71 -2.83 7.08 -5.95
N VAL A 72 -2.20 6.23 -6.78
CA VAL A 72 -0.90 5.63 -6.46
C VAL A 72 0.18 6.69 -6.26
N ALA A 73 0.29 7.65 -7.18
CA ALA A 73 1.29 8.72 -7.09
C ALA A 73 1.12 9.56 -5.81
N LYS A 74 -0.12 9.93 -5.46
CA LYS A 74 -0.43 10.65 -4.22
C LYS A 74 0.04 9.87 -2.99
N ASN A 75 -0.23 8.57 -2.95
CA ASN A 75 0.15 7.71 -1.85
C ASN A 75 1.67 7.58 -1.67
N MET A 76 2.41 7.49 -2.79
CA MET A 76 3.89 7.48 -2.76
C MET A 76 4.46 8.80 -2.23
N LEU A 77 3.83 9.94 -2.55
CA LEU A 77 4.23 11.25 -2.04
C LEU A 77 3.96 11.37 -0.52
N GLU A 78 2.83 10.88 -0.03
CA GLU A 78 2.56 10.84 1.42
C GLU A 78 3.57 9.95 2.15
N LEU A 79 3.91 8.78 1.61
CA LEU A 79 4.97 7.92 2.15
C LEU A 79 6.33 8.64 2.24
N LYS A 80 6.70 9.39 1.20
CA LYS A 80 7.94 10.17 1.20
C LYS A 80 7.97 11.17 2.35
N LYS A 81 6.86 11.87 2.60
CA LYS A 81 6.77 12.85 3.69
C LYS A 81 6.95 12.20 5.05
N GLU A 82 6.24 11.10 5.34
CA GLU A 82 6.34 10.40 6.63
C GLU A 82 7.78 9.95 6.94
N ARG A 83 8.54 9.53 5.93
CA ARG A 83 9.93 9.05 6.09
C ARG A 83 11.00 10.13 6.06
N GLN A 84 10.71 11.34 5.58
CA GLN A 84 11.66 12.46 5.63
C GLN A 84 11.77 13.08 7.03
N PHE A 85 10.88 12.72 7.96
CA PHE A 85 10.86 13.21 9.35
C PHE A 85 11.14 12.12 10.40
N SER A 86 11.71 10.98 9.99
CA SER A 86 12.29 9.96 10.89
C SER A 86 13.81 9.96 10.76
#